data_AF-A0A7G2LTA1-F1
#
_entry.id   AF-A0A7G2LTA1-F1
#
_cell.length_a   1.000
_cell.length_b   1.000
_cell.length_c   1.000
_cell.angle_alpha   90.00
_cell.angle_beta   90.00
_cell.angle_gamma   90.00
#
_symmetry.space_group_name_H-M   'P 1'
#
loop_
_entity.id
_entity.type
_entity.pdbx_description
1 polymer ?
#
loop_
_entity_poly.entity_id
_entity_poly.type
_entity_poly.pdbx_seq_one_letter_code
_entity_poly.pdbx_strand_id
1 'polypeptide(L)'
;MALSEHYLEEDIHPIDIVENLAAHHDWDFDRVADDQIAMAVEGQWRTYSITLAWSAYDETLRLICTFEMEPPAEKLPQLYE
;
A
#
# COMPACT_ATOMS: atom_id res chain seq x y z
N MET A 1 -2.14 -22.83 27.32
CA MET A 1 -2.83 -21.65 26.80
C MET A 1 -2.42 -21.51 25.36
N ALA A 2 -3.12 -22.19 24.46
CA ALA A 2 -2.89 -22.04 23.03
C ALA A 2 -3.41 -20.64 22.67
N LEU A 3 -2.52 -19.80 22.12
CA LEU A 3 -2.87 -18.52 21.55
C LEU A 3 -3.97 -18.81 20.52
N SER A 4 -5.15 -18.22 20.68
CA SER A 4 -6.29 -18.46 19.81
C SER A 4 -5.87 -18.22 18.36
N GLU A 5 -5.73 -19.29 17.60
CA GLU A 5 -5.80 -19.24 16.15
C GLU A 5 -7.22 -18.79 15.83
N HIS A 6 -7.43 -17.48 15.75
CA HIS A 6 -8.61 -16.92 15.11
C HIS A 6 -8.48 -17.30 13.63
N TYR A 7 -9.02 -18.47 13.29
CA TYR A 7 -9.41 -18.76 11.92
C TYR A 7 -10.42 -17.69 11.55
N LEU A 8 -9.98 -16.70 10.76
CA LEU A 8 -10.86 -15.76 10.08
C LEU A 8 -11.68 -16.58 9.09
N GLU A 9 -12.80 -17.16 9.54
CA GLU A 9 -13.75 -17.94 8.73
C GLU A 9 -14.70 -17.04 7.92
N GLU A 10 -14.20 -15.89 7.46
CA GLU A 10 -14.79 -15.14 6.36
C GLU A 10 -13.63 -14.90 5.38
N ASP A 11 -13.82 -15.21 4.09
CA ASP A 11 -12.85 -14.91 3.02
C ASP A 11 -12.73 -13.38 2.89
N ILE A 12 -12.10 -12.72 3.87
CA ILE A 12 -11.91 -11.28 3.89
C ILE A 12 -11.00 -10.95 2.72
N HIS A 13 -11.53 -10.18 1.78
CA HIS A 13 -10.78 -9.79 0.61
C HIS A 13 -9.60 -8.89 1.04
N PRO A 14 -8.36 -9.14 0.57
CA PRO A 14 -7.18 -8.39 1.05
C PRO A 14 -7.28 -6.88 0.87
N ILE A 15 -7.98 -6.41 -0.16
CA ILE A 15 -8.24 -4.99 -0.38
C ILE A 15 -9.15 -4.40 0.70
N ASP A 16 -10.10 -5.15 1.26
CA ASP A 16 -10.98 -4.66 2.32
C ASP A 16 -10.19 -4.41 3.62
N ILE A 17 -9.17 -5.24 3.89
CA ILE A 17 -8.23 -5.03 5.01
C ILE A 17 -7.46 -3.73 4.81
N VAL A 18 -6.97 -3.50 3.60
CA VAL A 18 -6.19 -2.31 3.24
C VAL A 18 -7.07 -1.05 3.32
N GLU A 19 -8.32 -1.13 2.87
CA GLU A 19 -9.30 -0.05 2.96
C GLU A 19 -9.58 0.32 4.42
N ASN A 20 -9.78 -0.68 5.29
CA ASN A 20 -9.96 -0.47 6.72
C ASN A 20 -8.73 0.20 7.36
N LEU A 21 -7.53 -0.25 6.99
CA LEU A 21 -6.27 0.35 7.45
C LEU A 21 -6.17 1.82 7.03
N ALA A 22 -6.45 2.13 5.77
CA ALA A 22 -6.40 3.51 5.26
C ALA A 22 -7.42 4.41 5.97
N ALA A 23 -8.66 3.92 6.17
CA ALA A 23 -9.69 4.63 6.92
C ALA A 23 -9.31 4.83 8.39
N HIS A 24 -8.69 3.83 9.04
CA HIS A 24 -8.23 3.94 10.42
C HIS A 24 -7.14 5.00 10.59
N HIS A 25 -6.27 5.16 9.59
CA HIS A 25 -5.22 6.16 9.57
C HIS A 25 -5.66 7.53 9.00
N ASP A 26 -6.93 7.68 8.61
CA ASP A 26 -7.48 8.88 7.98
C ASP A 26 -6.70 9.30 6.72
N TRP A 27 -6.24 8.31 5.95
CA TRP A 27 -5.58 8.53 4.66
C TRP A 27 -6.61 8.75 3.56
N ASP A 28 -6.25 9.56 2.56
CA ASP A 28 -7.02 9.66 1.33
C ASP A 28 -6.77 8.41 0.47
N PHE A 29 -7.84 7.69 0.14
CA PHE A 29 -7.77 6.47 -0.64
C PHE A 29 -8.94 6.37 -1.63
N ASP A 30 -8.69 5.67 -2.74
CA ASP A 30 -9.67 5.38 -3.77
C ASP A 30 -9.56 3.91 -4.19
N ARG A 31 -10.71 3.21 -4.17
CA ARG A 31 -10.80 1.84 -4.65
C ARG A 31 -10.98 1.85 -6.15
N VAL A 32 -9.87 1.70 -6.87
CA VAL A 32 -9.83 1.80 -8.33
C VAL A 32 -10.35 0.54 -9.05
N ALA A 33 -10.36 -0.61 -8.37
CA ALA A 33 -11.00 -1.85 -8.82
C ALA A 33 -11.35 -2.76 -7.62
N ASP A 34 -12.08 -3.85 -7.85
CA ASP A 34 -12.44 -4.81 -6.79
C ASP A 34 -11.18 -5.38 -6.10
N ASP A 35 -10.11 -5.59 -6.88
CA ASP A 35 -8.83 -6.15 -6.49
C ASP A 35 -7.70 -5.11 -6.35
N GLN A 36 -8.01 -3.82 -6.39
CA GLN A 36 -6.99 -2.76 -6.40
C GLN A 36 -7.44 -1.48 -5.67
N ILE A 37 -6.53 -0.91 -4.88
CA ILE A 37 -6.74 0.34 -4.14
C ILE A 37 -5.52 1.24 -4.26
N ALA A 38 -5.75 2.55 -4.37
CA ALA A 38 -4.73 3.59 -4.37
C ALA A 38 -4.91 4.49 -3.15
N MET A 39 -3.80 4.99 -2.60
CA MET A 39 -3.82 5.90 -1.45
C MET A 39 -2.62 6.84 -1.45
N ALA A 40 -2.79 7.98 -0.79
CA ALA A 40 -1.72 8.94 -0.54
C ALA A 40 -1.34 8.92 0.95
N VAL A 41 -0.08 8.61 1.25
CA VAL A 41 0.43 8.56 2.63
C VAL A 41 1.43 9.69 2.84
N GLU A 42 1.19 10.53 3.84
CA GLU A 42 2.16 11.57 4.23
C GLU A 42 3.42 10.93 4.82
N GLY A 43 4.52 11.10 4.11
CA GLY A 43 5.85 10.71 4.56
C GLY A 43 6.58 11.82 5.30
N GLN A 44 7.72 11.47 5.88
CA GLN A 44 8.60 12.47 6.52
C GLN A 44 9.13 13.51 5.53
N TRP A 45 9.35 13.13 4.27
CA TRP A 45 9.99 13.98 3.26
C TRP A 45 9.03 14.42 2.15
N ARG A 46 8.10 13.56 1.73
CA ARG A 46 7.13 13.79 0.65
C ARG A 46 5.91 12.89 0.88
N THR A 47 4.84 13.17 0.16
CA THR A 47 3.69 12.27 0.03
C THR A 47 4.06 11.08 -0.85
N TYR A 48 3.74 9.88 -0.37
CA TYR A 48 3.90 8.62 -1.11
C TYR A 48 2.57 8.22 -1.73
N SER A 49 2.56 8.03 -3.04
CA SER A 49 1.43 7.42 -3.75
C SER A 49 1.61 5.91 -3.73
N ILE A 50 0.77 5.22 -2.96
CA ILE A 50 0.80 3.77 -2.81
C ILE A 50 -0.37 3.16 -3.57
N THR A 51 -0.10 2.09 -4.31
CA THR A 51 -1.12 1.27 -4.97
C THR A 51 -0.93 -0.17 -4.56
N LEU A 52 -2.00 -0.79 -4.06
CA LEU A 52 -2.04 -2.19 -3.68
C LEU A 52 -2.96 -2.94 -4.63
N ALA A 53 -2.48 -4.05 -5.19
CA ALA A 53 -3.22 -4.88 -6.13
C ALA A 53 -3.15 -6.35 -5.69
N TRP A 54 -4.30 -6.92 -5.36
CA TRP A 54 -4.44 -8.34 -5.06
C TRP A 54 -4.52 -9.14 -6.35
N SER A 55 -3.84 -10.28 -6.40
CA SER A 55 -4.04 -11.25 -7.46
C SER A 55 -4.47 -12.57 -6.81
N ALA A 56 -5.71 -12.97 -7.08
CA ALA A 56 -6.26 -14.22 -6.56
C ALA A 56 -5.61 -15.46 -7.20
N TYR A 57 -5.03 -15.31 -8.40
CA TYR A 57 -4.40 -16.43 -9.11
C TYR A 57 -3.10 -16.90 -8.45
N ASP A 58 -2.30 -15.95 -7.97
CA ASP A 58 -1.01 -16.19 -7.31
C ASP A 58 -1.07 -15.95 -5.80
N GLU A 59 -2.26 -15.70 -5.26
CA GLU A 59 -2.52 -15.37 -3.85
C GLU A 59 -1.56 -14.30 -3.30
N THR A 60 -1.25 -13.30 -4.13
CA THR A 60 -0.23 -12.29 -3.83
C THR A 60 -0.80 -10.88 -3.80
N LEU A 61 -0.44 -10.12 -2.76
CA LEU A 61 -0.69 -8.68 -2.67
C LEU A 61 0.55 -7.92 -3.16
N ARG A 62 0.41 -7.23 -4.29
CA ARG A 62 1.49 -6.39 -4.87
C ARG A 62 1.37 -4.97 -4.37
N LEU A 63 2.46 -4.44 -3.84
CA LEU A 63 2.60 -3.04 -3.43
C LEU A 63 3.46 -2.29 -4.44
N ILE A 64 2.91 -1.21 -5.00
CA ILE A 64 3.63 -0.23 -5.79
C ILE A 64 3.70 1.06 -4.98
N CYS A 65 4.90 1.58 -4.74
CA CYS A 65 5.12 2.85 -4.07
C CYS A 65 5.80 3.81 -5.03
N THR A 66 5.17 4.96 -5.26
CA THR A 66 5.71 6.03 -6.10
C THR A 66 5.86 7.29 -5.25
N PHE A 67 6.95 8.01 -5.44
CA PHE A 67 7.20 9.28 -4.77
C PHE A 67 7.93 10.22 -5.72
N GLU A 68 7.69 11.51 -5.55
CA GLU A 68 8.41 12.54 -6.30
C GLU A 68 9.80 12.74 -5.70
N MET A 69 10.83 12.50 -6.53
CA MET A 69 12.22 12.69 -6.16
C MET A 69 12.80 13.85 -6.96
N GLU A 70 13.03 14.97 -6.30
CA GLU A 70 13.65 16.17 -6.88
C GLU A 70 15.00 16.44 -6.20
N PRO A 71 16.04 15.61 -6.44
CA PRO A 71 17.33 15.83 -5.83
C PRO A 71 18.03 17.03 -6.50
N PRO A 72 18.92 17.75 -5.78
CA PRO A 72 19.78 18.74 -6.40
C PRO A 72 20.60 18.14 -7.55
N ALA A 73 20.80 18.88 -8.64
CA ALA A 73 21.47 18.38 -9.84
C ALA A 73 22.87 17.80 -9.57
N GLU A 74 23.60 18.38 -8.61
CA GLU A 74 24.94 17.91 -8.19
C GLU A 74 24.92 16.53 -7.51
N LYS A 75 23.77 16.11 -6.98
CA LYS A 75 23.58 14.80 -6.32
C LYS A 75 22.99 13.73 -7.23
N LEU A 76 22.45 14.10 -8.40
CA LEU A 76 21.89 13.14 -9.36
C LEU A 76 22.89 12.02 -9.75
N PRO A 77 24.19 12.29 -10.00
CA PRO A 77 25.13 11.23 -10.35
C PRO A 77 25.24 10.12 -9.30
N GLN A 78 25.06 10.44 -8.01
CA GLN A 78 25.16 9.48 -6.90
C GLN A 78 23.98 8.50 -6.83
N LEU A 79 22.91 8.73 -7.59
CA LEU A 79 21.72 7.86 -7.62
C LEU A 79 21.84 6.73 -8.65
N TYR A 80 22.74 6.85 -9.61
CA TYR A 80 22.93 5.87 -10.69
C TYR A 80 24.10 4.92 -10.46
N GLU A 81 24.88 5.13 -9.38
CA GLU A 81 25.97 4.25 -8.93
C GLU A 81 25.47 3.19 -7.96
#